data_AF-A0A3C2A6C2-F1
#
_entry.id   AF-A0A3C2A6C2-F1
#
_cell.length_a   1.000
_cell.length_b   1.000
_cell.length_c   1.000
_cell.angle_alpha   90.00
_cell.angle_beta   90.00
_cell.angle_gamma   90.00
#
_symmetry.space_group_name_H-M   'P 1'
#
loop_
_entity.id
_entity.type
_entity.pdbx_description
1 polymer ?
#
loop_
_entity_poly.entity_id
_entity_poly.type
_entity_poly.pdbx_seq_one_letter_code
_entity_poly.pdbx_strand_id
1 'polypeptide(L)'
;MTTTRRAYRLDKAGSLSRMKLVSEDLPTLGAKEARVAVKAIGLNFADIFAIKGLYSATPKGTFVPGLEYAGEIAEVGAEVSRFKVGDKVYGVTKFGGYTDTIQMEEQYLMALPEGWSFAEGAAFPVQVLTAYYGLFPLANLQEGATVLIQSAAGGVGLLANRLAKTRGAYTIGSIGSDKKIDLLKSEGYDAWIVRDSKNFKQQLKDALGDRELNVALETQGGKVMMDTFACLAPMGRMVSFGSARFQNTGNAPNL
;
A
#
# COMPACT_ATOMS: atom_id res chain seq x y z
N MET A 1 5.91 30.46 13.02
CA MET A 1 5.88 29.35 12.04
C MET A 1 7.04 28.43 12.33
N THR A 2 6.82 27.13 12.30
CA THR A 2 7.87 26.12 12.52
C THR A 2 8.91 26.23 11.40
N THR A 3 10.18 26.49 11.75
CA THR A 3 11.29 26.58 10.79
C THR A 3 12.08 25.28 10.67
N THR A 4 11.86 24.32 11.58
CA THR A 4 12.57 23.04 11.63
C THR A 4 11.58 21.88 11.75
N ARG A 5 11.92 20.72 11.22
CA ARG A 5 11.14 19.48 11.39
C ARG A 5 11.97 18.40 12.03
N ARG A 6 11.31 17.44 12.70
CA ARG A 6 11.94 16.17 13.05
C ARG A 6 11.57 15.12 12.01
N ALA A 7 12.56 14.35 11.57
CA ALA A 7 12.36 13.29 10.60
C ALA A 7 13.23 12.08 10.90
N TYR A 8 12.73 10.88 10.58
CA TYR A 8 13.53 9.67 10.55
C TYR A 8 14.26 9.57 9.22
N ARG A 9 15.57 9.75 9.25
CA ARG A 9 16.41 9.83 8.05
C ARG A 9 17.41 8.68 8.00
N LEU A 10 17.64 8.17 6.80
CA LEU A 10 18.74 7.26 6.50
C LEU A 10 19.83 8.00 5.75
N ASP A 11 21.09 7.73 6.08
CA ASP A 11 22.26 8.19 5.34
C ASP A 11 22.34 7.53 3.94
N LYS A 12 22.00 6.24 3.89
CA LYS A 12 21.78 5.44 2.68
C LYS A 12 20.97 4.19 3.00
N ALA A 13 20.26 3.67 1.99
CA ALA A 13 19.51 2.43 2.11
C ALA A 13 20.39 1.20 2.43
N GLY A 14 19.79 0.17 3.03
CA GLY A 14 20.37 -1.15 3.27
C GLY A 14 20.13 -1.74 4.66
N SER A 15 19.69 -0.96 5.65
CA SER A 15 19.36 -1.47 6.99
C SER A 15 18.46 -0.51 7.76
N LEU A 16 17.49 -1.05 8.51
CA LEU A 16 16.67 -0.27 9.44
C LEU A 16 17.51 0.41 10.53
N SER A 17 18.62 -0.19 10.96
CA SER A 17 19.48 0.35 12.03
C SER A 17 20.16 1.68 11.67
N ARG A 18 20.14 2.06 10.40
CA ARG A 18 20.69 3.35 9.92
C ARG A 18 19.70 4.51 10.08
N MET A 19 18.45 4.21 10.37
CA MET A 19 17.42 5.22 10.54
C MET A 19 17.65 5.98 11.85
N LYS A 20 17.84 7.30 11.74
CA LYS A 20 18.08 8.18 12.89
C LYS A 20 17.05 9.29 12.91
N LEU A 21 16.58 9.64 14.11
CA LEU A 21 15.80 10.85 14.30
C LEU A 21 16.75 12.06 14.19
N VAL A 22 16.46 12.97 13.27
CA VAL A 22 17.21 14.21 13.07
C VAL A 22 16.28 15.40 13.15
N SER A 23 16.84 16.56 13.50
CA SER A 23 16.19 17.86 13.31
C SER A 23 16.83 18.54 12.11
N GLU A 24 16.04 19.07 11.20
CA GLU A 24 16.52 19.77 10.00
C GLU A 24 15.63 20.96 9.66
N ASP A 25 16.19 21.95 8.96
CA ASP A 25 15.44 23.12 8.52
C ASP A 25 14.40 22.72 7.47
N LEU A 26 13.21 23.31 7.57
CA LEU A 26 12.19 23.22 6.54
C LEU A 26 12.58 24.10 5.35
N PRO A 27 12.40 23.64 4.10
CA PRO A 27 12.55 24.51 2.95
C PRO A 27 11.51 25.63 3.00
N THR A 28 11.76 26.71 2.25
CA THR A 28 10.76 27.76 2.02
C THR A 28 9.51 27.14 1.40
N LEU A 29 8.33 27.46 1.95
CA LEU A 29 7.07 26.93 1.44
C LEU A 29 6.80 27.48 0.02
N GLY A 30 6.58 26.57 -0.94
CA GLY A 30 6.23 26.93 -2.31
C GLY A 30 4.82 27.55 -2.40
N ALA A 31 4.58 28.36 -3.44
CA ALA A 31 3.30 29.05 -3.62
C ALA A 31 2.10 28.09 -3.74
N LYS A 32 2.30 26.89 -4.30
CA LYS A 32 1.26 25.85 -4.49
C LYS A 32 1.28 24.76 -3.42
N GLU A 33 2.10 24.92 -2.40
CA GLU A 33 2.30 23.92 -1.35
C GLU A 33 1.53 24.29 -0.09
N ALA A 34 1.08 23.28 0.64
CA ALA A 34 0.67 23.42 2.02
C ALA A 34 1.68 22.72 2.94
N ARG A 35 1.91 23.32 4.10
CA ARG A 35 2.66 22.70 5.19
C ARG A 35 1.67 21.96 6.09
N VAL A 36 1.87 20.67 6.24
CA VAL A 36 1.03 19.79 7.07
C VAL A 36 1.80 19.42 8.34
N ALA A 37 1.20 19.70 9.49
CA ALA A 37 1.62 19.15 10.78
C ALA A 37 1.15 17.69 10.85
N VAL A 38 2.08 16.76 10.62
CA VAL A 38 1.81 15.32 10.53
C VAL A 38 1.42 14.78 11.91
N LYS A 39 0.29 14.06 11.96
CA LYS A 39 -0.26 13.44 13.16
C LYS A 39 -0.16 11.92 13.13
N ALA A 40 -0.19 11.33 11.93
CA ALA A 40 -0.03 9.89 11.72
C ALA A 40 0.66 9.62 10.38
N ILE A 41 1.36 8.49 10.31
CA ILE A 41 2.03 8.00 9.09
C ILE A 41 1.55 6.58 8.79
N GLY A 42 1.43 6.25 7.51
CA GLY A 42 1.18 4.88 7.08
C GLY A 42 2.49 4.12 7.00
N LEU A 43 2.53 2.94 7.62
CA LEU A 43 3.67 2.02 7.54
C LEU A 43 3.39 1.00 6.44
N ASN A 44 4.05 1.15 5.30
CA ASN A 44 3.87 0.26 4.15
C ASN A 44 5.03 -0.71 3.99
N PHE A 45 4.74 -1.84 3.37
CA PHE A 45 5.76 -2.82 3.01
C PHE A 45 6.81 -2.23 2.07
N ALA A 46 6.39 -1.34 1.17
CA ALA A 46 7.27 -0.61 0.27
C ALA A 46 8.25 0.33 1.01
N ASP A 47 7.87 0.89 2.17
CA ASP A 47 8.79 1.68 3.00
C ASP A 47 9.96 0.82 3.48
N ILE A 48 9.66 -0.41 3.94
CA ILE A 48 10.70 -1.35 4.39
C ILE A 48 11.58 -1.80 3.23
N PHE A 49 11.02 -2.00 2.03
CA PHE A 49 11.81 -2.30 0.83
C PHE A 49 12.75 -1.15 0.49
N ALA A 50 12.27 0.08 0.56
CA ALA A 50 13.10 1.26 0.31
C ALA A 50 14.21 1.38 1.35
N ILE A 51 13.89 1.21 2.63
CA ILE A 51 14.87 1.20 3.73
C ILE A 51 15.95 0.12 3.51
N LYS A 52 15.56 -1.06 3.02
CA LYS A 52 16.49 -2.17 2.71
C LYS A 52 17.19 -2.03 1.35
N GLY A 53 16.88 -1.01 0.56
CA GLY A 53 17.48 -0.79 -0.77
C GLY A 53 17.00 -1.75 -1.86
N LEU A 54 15.88 -2.44 -1.61
CA LEU A 54 15.27 -3.40 -2.54
C LEU A 54 14.24 -2.74 -3.47
N TYR A 55 13.88 -1.48 -3.23
CA TYR A 55 12.93 -0.75 -4.05
C TYR A 55 13.68 0.04 -5.13
N SER A 56 13.38 -0.19 -6.41
CA SER A 56 14.09 0.48 -7.52
C SER A 56 14.00 2.00 -7.48
N ALA A 57 12.90 2.54 -6.92
CA ALA A 57 12.69 3.97 -6.77
C ALA A 57 13.41 4.57 -5.54
N THR A 58 14.10 3.77 -4.72
CA THR A 58 14.81 4.26 -3.52
C THR A 58 15.79 5.36 -3.91
N PRO A 59 15.78 6.53 -3.23
CA PRO A 59 16.71 7.60 -3.52
C PRO A 59 18.16 7.15 -3.32
N LYS A 60 19.06 7.63 -4.19
CA LYS A 60 20.50 7.47 -3.96
C LYS A 60 20.92 8.41 -2.82
N GLY A 61 21.63 7.87 -1.83
CA GLY A 61 22.12 8.64 -0.69
C GLY A 61 21.04 8.84 0.39
N THR A 62 21.04 10.02 0.99
CA THR A 62 20.25 10.31 2.19
C THR A 62 18.78 10.54 1.85
N PHE A 63 17.87 9.93 2.62
CA PHE A 63 16.43 10.11 2.43
C PHE A 63 15.63 9.84 3.71
N VAL A 64 14.39 10.34 3.73
CA VAL A 64 13.38 10.08 4.76
C VAL A 64 12.35 9.11 4.16
N PRO A 65 12.06 7.95 4.76
CA PRO A 65 11.04 7.01 4.28
C PRO A 65 9.61 7.55 4.43
N GLY A 66 8.62 6.76 4.01
CA GLY A 66 7.20 7.06 4.18
C GLY A 66 6.55 7.51 2.89
N LEU A 67 5.49 6.79 2.52
CA LEU A 67 4.70 7.02 1.31
C LEU A 67 3.40 7.78 1.56
N GLU A 68 2.95 7.86 2.80
CA GLU A 68 1.66 8.46 3.14
C GLU A 68 1.62 8.96 4.58
N TYR A 69 0.73 9.91 4.81
CA TYR A 69 0.57 10.57 6.10
C TYR A 69 -0.83 11.18 6.21
N ALA A 70 -1.20 11.53 7.44
CA ALA A 70 -2.35 12.38 7.72
C ALA A 70 -2.00 13.40 8.80
N GLY A 71 -2.63 14.56 8.71
CA GLY A 71 -2.37 15.66 9.63
C GLY A 71 -3.26 16.87 9.37
N GLU A 72 -2.82 18.01 9.88
CA GLU A 72 -3.55 19.26 9.82
C GLU A 72 -2.72 20.32 9.10
N ILE A 73 -3.34 21.12 8.24
CA ILE A 73 -2.65 22.18 7.53
C ILE A 73 -2.25 23.28 8.51
N ALA A 74 -0.95 23.55 8.59
CA ALA A 74 -0.35 24.57 9.45
C ALA A 74 -0.06 25.88 8.69
N GLU A 75 0.17 25.81 7.38
CA GLU A 75 0.47 26.96 6.51
C GLU A 75 0.10 26.62 5.07
N VAL A 76 -0.27 27.62 4.28
CA VAL A 76 -0.57 27.47 2.85
C VAL A 76 0.18 28.52 2.03
N GLY A 77 0.68 28.12 0.87
CA GLY A 77 1.26 29.03 -0.11
C GLY A 77 0.20 29.92 -0.75
N ALA A 78 0.65 31.01 -1.39
CA ALA A 78 -0.23 32.06 -1.93
C ALA A 78 -1.17 31.60 -3.07
N GLU A 79 -0.86 30.48 -3.74
CA GLU A 79 -1.65 29.90 -4.84
C GLU A 79 -2.47 28.68 -4.41
N VAL A 80 -2.42 28.27 -3.14
CA VAL A 80 -3.26 27.19 -2.62
C VAL A 80 -4.69 27.72 -2.45
N SER A 81 -5.65 27.00 -3.04
CA SER A 81 -7.07 27.41 -3.07
C SER A 81 -8.01 26.35 -2.53
N ARG A 82 -7.61 25.08 -2.55
CA ARG A 82 -8.46 23.95 -2.15
C ARG A 82 -8.50 23.72 -0.64
N PHE A 83 -7.54 24.28 0.10
CA PHE A 83 -7.38 24.06 1.51
C PHE A 83 -6.95 25.33 2.26
N LYS A 84 -7.22 25.36 3.57
CA LYS A 84 -6.81 26.42 4.50
C LYS A 84 -6.20 25.85 5.77
N VAL A 85 -5.55 26.72 6.54
CA VAL A 85 -5.02 26.39 7.86
C VAL A 85 -6.12 25.81 8.77
N GLY A 86 -5.81 24.72 9.47
CA GLY A 86 -6.74 23.99 10.32
C GLY A 86 -7.49 22.85 9.62
N ASP A 87 -7.47 22.78 8.28
CA ASP A 87 -8.10 21.67 7.57
C ASP A 87 -7.35 20.35 7.86
N LYS A 88 -8.12 19.30 8.14
CA LYS A 88 -7.60 17.93 8.31
C LYS A 88 -7.44 17.29 6.94
N VAL A 89 -6.26 16.76 6.67
CA VAL A 89 -5.90 16.19 5.38
C VAL A 89 -5.16 14.88 5.54
N TYR A 90 -5.19 14.08 4.48
CA TYR A 90 -4.25 12.99 4.26
C TYR A 90 -3.65 13.13 2.87
N GLY A 91 -2.49 12.52 2.66
CA GLY A 91 -1.75 12.69 1.42
C GLY A 91 -0.83 11.52 1.13
N VAL A 92 -0.45 11.44 -0.14
CA VAL A 92 0.58 10.54 -0.63
C VAL A 92 1.84 11.33 -0.98
N THR A 93 2.98 10.69 -0.79
CA THR A 93 4.28 11.21 -1.20
C THR A 93 5.12 10.07 -1.77
N LYS A 94 6.11 10.41 -2.59
CA LYS A 94 7.06 9.41 -3.07
C LYS A 94 8.00 8.95 -1.95
N PHE A 95 8.42 9.87 -1.07
CA PHE A 95 9.25 9.68 0.12
C PHE A 95 9.05 10.89 1.06
N GLY A 96 9.54 10.82 2.30
CA GLY A 96 9.53 11.96 3.22
C GLY A 96 8.41 11.95 4.25
N GLY A 97 7.56 10.92 4.26
CA GLY A 97 6.41 10.83 5.17
C GLY A 97 6.78 10.65 6.64
N TYR A 98 7.96 10.08 6.97
CA TYR A 98 8.35 9.79 8.36
C TYR A 98 8.89 11.02 9.07
N THR A 99 8.02 12.01 9.26
CA THR A 99 8.32 13.32 9.83
C THR A 99 7.14 13.86 10.61
N ASP A 100 7.37 14.85 11.49
CA ASP A 100 6.30 15.61 12.13
C ASP A 100 5.78 16.78 11.29
N THR A 101 6.48 17.18 10.22
CA THR A 101 6.06 18.26 9.32
C THR A 101 6.48 17.98 7.88
N ILE A 102 5.52 18.06 6.96
CA ILE A 102 5.76 17.85 5.52
C ILE A 102 5.18 19.02 4.70
N GLN A 103 5.83 19.35 3.59
CA GLN A 103 5.33 20.30 2.59
C GLN A 103 4.91 19.50 1.37
N MET A 104 3.74 19.81 0.82
CA MET A 104 3.16 19.07 -0.28
C MET A 104 2.31 19.96 -1.16
N GLU A 105 2.42 19.78 -2.48
CA GLU A 105 1.52 20.47 -3.41
C GLU A 105 0.06 20.08 -3.15
N GLU A 106 -0.86 21.04 -3.25
CA GLU A 106 -2.28 20.81 -2.93
C GLU A 106 -2.92 19.67 -3.73
N GLN A 107 -2.40 19.34 -4.92
CA GLN A 107 -2.90 18.24 -5.75
C GLN A 107 -2.68 16.85 -5.16
N TYR A 108 -1.68 16.67 -4.27
CA TYR A 108 -1.43 15.40 -3.58
C TYR A 108 -2.13 15.31 -2.22
N LEU A 109 -2.89 16.35 -1.84
CA LEU A 109 -3.68 16.40 -0.62
C LEU A 109 -5.15 16.07 -0.89
N MET A 110 -5.71 15.33 0.06
CA MET A 110 -7.13 14.98 0.12
C MET A 110 -7.67 15.40 1.48
N ALA A 111 -8.91 15.90 1.51
CA ALA A 111 -9.59 16.21 2.76
C ALA A 111 -9.84 14.92 3.56
N LEU A 112 -9.51 14.92 4.84
CA LEU A 112 -9.81 13.79 5.70
C LEU A 112 -11.34 13.67 5.87
N PRO A 113 -11.95 12.50 5.58
CA PRO A 113 -13.38 12.34 5.70
C PRO A 113 -13.87 12.62 7.12
N GLU A 114 -15.10 13.12 7.23
CA GLU A 114 -15.71 13.37 8.53
C GLU A 114 -15.77 12.07 9.36
N GLY A 115 -15.46 12.17 10.64
CA GLY A 115 -15.41 11.04 11.56
C GLY A 115 -14.12 10.21 11.52
N TRP A 116 -13.27 10.36 10.50
CA TRP A 116 -12.00 9.64 10.44
C TRP A 116 -10.97 10.23 11.40
N SER A 117 -10.27 9.35 12.10
CA SER A 117 -9.03 9.66 12.79
C SER A 117 -7.89 9.87 11.78
N PHE A 118 -6.82 10.55 12.22
CA PHE A 118 -5.60 10.66 11.41
C PHE A 118 -4.98 9.28 11.11
N ALA A 119 -5.10 8.32 12.03
CA ALA A 119 -4.59 6.97 11.81
C ALA A 119 -5.32 6.25 10.66
N GLU A 120 -6.66 6.38 10.58
CA GLU A 120 -7.43 5.86 9.45
C GLU A 120 -7.06 6.58 8.15
N GLY A 121 -6.93 7.91 8.18
CA GLY A 121 -6.47 8.68 7.03
C GLY A 121 -5.08 8.28 6.52
N ALA A 122 -4.16 7.97 7.44
CA ALA A 122 -2.80 7.56 7.09
C ALA A 122 -2.70 6.09 6.67
N ALA A 123 -3.69 5.24 6.97
CA ALA A 123 -3.68 3.81 6.63
C ALA A 123 -4.36 3.48 5.29
N PHE A 124 -4.96 4.46 4.63
CA PHE A 124 -5.85 4.26 3.48
C PHE A 124 -5.18 4.45 2.10
N PRO A 125 -4.43 5.54 1.83
CA PRO A 125 -4.14 5.99 0.46
C PRO A 125 -3.34 5.00 -0.40
N VAL A 126 -2.16 4.59 0.06
CA VAL A 126 -1.28 3.67 -0.68
C VAL A 126 -1.99 2.36 -0.91
N GLN A 127 -2.71 1.87 0.09
CA GLN A 127 -3.41 0.59 0.02
C GLN A 127 -4.57 0.63 -0.97
N VAL A 128 -5.45 1.65 -0.89
CA VAL A 128 -6.62 1.78 -1.77
C VAL A 128 -6.20 2.09 -3.21
N LEU A 129 -5.21 2.96 -3.40
CA LEU A 129 -4.73 3.31 -4.74
C LEU A 129 -4.07 2.11 -5.42
N THR A 130 -3.29 1.32 -4.67
CA THR A 130 -2.70 0.07 -5.21
C THR A 130 -3.79 -0.93 -5.60
N ALA A 131 -4.78 -1.16 -4.73
CA ALA A 131 -5.89 -2.07 -5.02
C ALA A 131 -6.70 -1.59 -6.24
N TYR A 132 -7.07 -0.32 -6.27
CA TYR A 132 -7.84 0.29 -7.36
C TYR A 132 -7.09 0.22 -8.68
N TYR A 133 -5.82 0.64 -8.70
CA TYR A 133 -5.00 0.64 -9.91
C TYR A 133 -4.76 -0.78 -10.43
N GLY A 134 -4.56 -1.75 -9.52
CA GLY A 134 -4.42 -3.15 -9.86
C GLY A 134 -5.68 -3.74 -10.49
N LEU A 135 -6.84 -3.50 -9.89
CA LEU A 135 -8.11 -4.10 -10.32
C LEU A 135 -8.70 -3.45 -11.57
N PHE A 136 -8.74 -2.11 -11.65
CA PHE A 136 -9.48 -1.45 -12.72
C PHE A 136 -8.58 -1.07 -13.91
N PRO A 137 -7.60 -0.16 -13.80
CA PRO A 137 -6.71 0.16 -14.92
C PRO A 137 -5.92 -1.04 -15.48
N LEU A 138 -5.30 -1.85 -14.62
CA LEU A 138 -4.41 -2.93 -15.08
C LEU A 138 -5.17 -4.22 -15.41
N ALA A 139 -5.94 -4.73 -14.44
CA ALA A 139 -6.66 -5.98 -14.63
C ALA A 139 -7.97 -5.82 -15.42
N ASN A 140 -8.47 -4.60 -15.61
CA ASN A 140 -9.75 -4.34 -16.28
C ASN A 140 -10.87 -5.25 -15.73
N LEU A 141 -11.06 -5.26 -14.41
CA LEU A 141 -12.02 -6.13 -13.74
C LEU A 141 -13.43 -5.94 -14.32
N GLN A 142 -13.97 -7.04 -14.87
CA GLN A 142 -15.34 -7.10 -15.39
C GLN A 142 -16.33 -7.48 -14.29
N GLU A 143 -17.61 -7.18 -14.53
CA GLU A 143 -18.70 -7.56 -13.64
C GLU A 143 -18.81 -9.10 -13.53
N GLY A 144 -19.04 -9.61 -12.32
CA GLY A 144 -19.17 -11.04 -12.03
C GLY A 144 -17.89 -11.87 -12.17
N ALA A 145 -16.75 -11.25 -12.48
CA ALA A 145 -15.48 -11.95 -12.67
C ALA A 145 -14.97 -12.64 -11.40
N THR A 146 -14.20 -13.71 -11.56
CA THR A 146 -13.50 -14.37 -10.45
C THR A 146 -12.11 -13.77 -10.23
N VAL A 147 -11.80 -13.44 -8.98
CA VAL A 147 -10.56 -12.75 -8.60
C VAL A 147 -9.83 -13.52 -7.50
N LEU A 148 -8.60 -13.93 -7.76
CA LEU A 148 -7.67 -14.37 -6.72
C LEU A 148 -6.94 -13.16 -6.12
N ILE A 149 -7.03 -12.97 -4.81
CA ILE A 149 -6.34 -11.91 -4.08
C ILE A 149 -5.33 -12.54 -3.13
N GLN A 150 -4.04 -12.34 -3.39
CA GLN A 150 -2.99 -12.80 -2.50
C GLN A 150 -2.69 -11.81 -1.38
N SER A 151 -2.19 -12.34 -0.26
CA SER A 151 -2.02 -11.55 0.97
C SER A 151 -3.35 -10.91 1.40
N ALA A 152 -4.44 -11.67 1.27
CA ALA A 152 -5.83 -11.22 1.38
C ALA A 152 -6.14 -10.50 2.70
N ALA A 153 -5.54 -10.94 3.80
CA ALA A 153 -5.71 -10.35 5.13
C ALA A 153 -4.84 -9.10 5.38
N GLY A 154 -4.08 -8.63 4.38
CA GLY A 154 -3.32 -7.39 4.46
C GLY A 154 -4.11 -6.20 3.92
N GLY A 155 -3.61 -4.99 4.16
CA GLY A 155 -4.30 -3.75 3.81
C GLY A 155 -4.81 -3.65 2.36
N VAL A 156 -3.91 -3.90 1.38
CA VAL A 156 -4.29 -3.94 -0.04
C VAL A 156 -5.30 -5.06 -0.32
N GLY A 157 -5.14 -6.23 0.32
CA GLY A 157 -6.02 -7.38 0.10
C GLY A 157 -7.46 -7.10 0.53
N LEU A 158 -7.64 -6.51 1.71
CA LEU A 158 -8.95 -6.12 2.24
C LEU A 158 -9.65 -5.09 1.33
N LEU A 159 -8.93 -4.05 0.91
CA LEU A 159 -9.48 -3.02 0.04
C LEU A 159 -9.75 -3.55 -1.37
N ALA A 160 -8.87 -4.42 -1.89
CA ALA A 160 -9.10 -5.09 -3.18
C ALA A 160 -10.34 -5.97 -3.15
N ASN A 161 -10.60 -6.69 -2.06
CA ASN A 161 -11.82 -7.48 -1.93
C ASN A 161 -13.05 -6.58 -1.97
N ARG A 162 -13.09 -5.53 -1.14
CA ARG A 162 -14.21 -4.58 -1.10
C ARG A 162 -14.46 -3.94 -2.46
N LEU A 163 -13.41 -3.51 -3.16
CA LEU A 163 -13.51 -2.96 -4.51
C LEU A 163 -13.99 -4.00 -5.53
N ALA A 164 -13.48 -5.23 -5.51
CA ALA A 164 -13.93 -6.29 -6.40
C ALA A 164 -15.41 -6.64 -6.18
N LYS A 165 -15.87 -6.63 -4.91
CA LYS A 165 -17.27 -6.86 -4.56
C LYS A 165 -18.22 -5.80 -5.12
N THR A 166 -17.77 -4.56 -5.34
CA THR A 166 -18.59 -3.55 -6.04
C THR A 166 -18.91 -3.92 -7.49
N ARG A 167 -18.19 -4.89 -8.07
CA ARG A 167 -18.45 -5.46 -9.40
C ARG A 167 -19.10 -6.85 -9.33
N GLY A 168 -19.63 -7.24 -8.17
CA GLY A 168 -20.22 -8.57 -7.99
C GLY A 168 -19.21 -9.72 -8.16
N ALA A 169 -17.92 -9.46 -8.03
CA ALA A 169 -16.88 -10.45 -8.26
C ALA A 169 -16.92 -11.59 -7.23
N TYR A 170 -16.58 -12.80 -7.69
CA TYR A 170 -16.28 -13.93 -6.81
C TYR A 170 -14.82 -13.84 -6.37
N THR A 171 -14.56 -13.62 -5.08
CA THR A 171 -13.22 -13.36 -4.55
C THR A 171 -12.68 -14.55 -3.77
N ILE A 172 -11.47 -14.97 -4.13
CA ILE A 172 -10.71 -16.02 -3.46
C ILE A 172 -9.53 -15.37 -2.74
N GLY A 173 -9.45 -15.50 -1.42
CA GLY A 173 -8.37 -14.92 -0.62
C GLY A 173 -7.26 -15.91 -0.30
N SER A 174 -6.01 -15.63 -0.66
CA SER A 174 -4.85 -16.44 -0.22
C SER A 174 -4.15 -15.83 0.99
N ILE A 175 -4.01 -16.63 2.06
CA ILE A 175 -3.43 -16.26 3.36
C ILE A 175 -2.32 -17.24 3.78
N GLY A 176 -1.43 -16.80 4.66
CA GLY A 176 -0.31 -17.61 5.15
C GLY A 176 -0.58 -18.42 6.43
N SER A 177 -1.75 -18.26 7.05
CA SER A 177 -2.15 -18.98 8.27
C SER A 177 -3.66 -19.01 8.39
N ASP A 178 -4.18 -20.15 8.86
CA ASP A 178 -5.57 -20.42 9.22
C ASP A 178 -6.18 -19.40 10.20
N LYS A 179 -5.39 -18.82 11.11
CA LYS A 179 -5.84 -17.79 12.06
C LYS A 179 -6.45 -16.55 11.40
N LYS A 180 -6.27 -16.37 10.08
CA LYS A 180 -6.81 -15.25 9.30
C LYS A 180 -8.12 -15.57 8.59
N ILE A 181 -8.63 -16.81 8.69
CA ILE A 181 -9.86 -17.23 8.02
C ILE A 181 -11.06 -16.42 8.50
N ASP A 182 -11.19 -16.20 9.81
CA ASP A 182 -12.36 -15.48 10.36
C ASP A 182 -12.41 -14.02 9.89
N LEU A 183 -11.25 -13.39 9.67
CA LEU A 183 -11.18 -12.07 9.04
C LEU A 183 -11.64 -12.10 7.58
N LEU A 184 -11.25 -13.11 6.80
CA LEU A 184 -11.70 -13.23 5.41
C LEU A 184 -13.21 -13.44 5.33
N LYS A 185 -13.79 -14.23 6.25
CA LYS A 185 -15.23 -14.41 6.36
C LYS A 185 -15.95 -13.11 6.70
N SER A 186 -15.48 -12.36 7.70
CA SER A 186 -16.12 -11.10 8.10
C SER A 186 -16.01 -10.03 7.01
N GLU A 187 -14.98 -10.08 6.18
CA GLU A 187 -14.79 -9.20 5.02
C GLU A 187 -15.54 -9.67 3.77
N GLY A 188 -16.19 -10.84 3.81
CA GLY A 188 -17.06 -11.33 2.74
C GLY A 188 -16.33 -11.95 1.55
N TYR A 189 -15.15 -12.54 1.75
CA TYR A 189 -14.55 -13.42 0.74
C TYR A 189 -15.42 -14.67 0.50
N ASP A 190 -15.57 -15.11 -0.75
CA ASP A 190 -16.38 -16.29 -1.07
C ASP A 190 -15.62 -17.60 -0.81
N ALA A 191 -14.31 -17.58 -1.03
CA ALA A 191 -13.44 -18.71 -0.74
C ALA A 191 -12.06 -18.24 -0.25
N TRP A 192 -11.30 -19.16 0.35
CA TRP A 192 -9.97 -18.87 0.86
C TRP A 192 -9.02 -20.05 0.73
N ILE A 193 -7.73 -19.74 0.66
CA ILE A 193 -6.64 -20.70 0.57
C ILE A 193 -5.65 -20.38 1.70
N VAL A 194 -5.46 -21.33 2.63
CA VAL A 194 -4.29 -21.33 3.52
C VAL A 194 -3.12 -21.90 2.72
N ARG A 195 -2.23 -21.01 2.29
CA ARG A 195 -1.25 -21.28 1.24
C ARG A 195 -0.24 -22.35 1.64
N ASP A 196 -0.24 -23.45 0.90
CA ASP A 196 0.85 -24.41 0.84
C ASP A 196 1.47 -24.35 -0.56
N SER A 197 2.68 -23.81 -0.67
CA SER A 197 3.37 -23.64 -1.95
C SER A 197 3.58 -24.94 -2.74
N LYS A 198 3.60 -26.11 -2.08
CA LYS A 198 3.74 -27.40 -2.78
C LYS A 198 2.46 -27.78 -3.53
N ASN A 199 1.31 -27.48 -2.93
CA ASN A 199 -0.01 -27.90 -3.41
C ASN A 199 -0.88 -26.74 -3.92
N PHE A 200 -0.34 -25.53 -4.01
CA PHE A 200 -1.11 -24.31 -4.29
C PHE A 200 -1.97 -24.40 -5.56
N LYS A 201 -1.44 -24.97 -6.66
CA LYS A 201 -2.23 -25.21 -7.88
C LYS A 201 -3.52 -25.99 -7.62
N GLN A 202 -3.45 -27.05 -6.81
CA GLN A 202 -4.62 -27.86 -6.49
C GLN A 202 -5.57 -27.09 -5.57
N GLN A 203 -5.05 -26.43 -4.53
CA GLN A 203 -5.85 -25.59 -3.64
C GLN A 203 -6.62 -24.50 -4.40
N LEU A 204 -5.99 -23.91 -5.41
CA LEU A 204 -6.62 -22.91 -6.26
C LEU A 204 -7.72 -23.51 -7.14
N LYS A 205 -7.49 -24.67 -7.74
CA LYS A 205 -8.54 -25.39 -8.49
C LYS A 205 -9.73 -25.74 -7.62
N ASP A 206 -9.49 -26.23 -6.41
CA ASP A 206 -10.56 -26.59 -5.47
C ASP A 206 -11.38 -25.37 -5.06
N ALA A 207 -10.71 -24.23 -4.82
CA ALA A 207 -11.39 -22.96 -4.48
C ALA A 207 -12.15 -22.33 -5.67
N LEU A 208 -11.70 -22.59 -6.90
CA LEU A 208 -12.38 -22.15 -8.13
C LEU A 208 -13.61 -23.02 -8.44
N GLY A 209 -13.54 -24.33 -8.19
CA GLY A 209 -14.51 -25.28 -8.71
C GLY A 209 -14.57 -25.19 -10.23
N ASP A 210 -15.77 -25.00 -10.79
CA ASP A 210 -15.98 -24.84 -12.24
C ASP A 210 -15.78 -23.39 -12.75
N ARG A 211 -15.34 -22.47 -11.88
CA ARG A 211 -15.14 -21.06 -12.26
C ARG A 211 -13.83 -20.84 -12.99
N GLU A 212 -13.87 -19.95 -13.97
CA GLU A 212 -12.69 -19.41 -14.63
C GLU A 212 -12.01 -18.34 -13.75
N LEU A 213 -10.69 -18.40 -13.62
CA LEU A 213 -9.91 -17.35 -12.95
C LEU A 213 -9.62 -16.19 -13.91
N ASN A 214 -10.35 -15.08 -13.77
CA ASN A 214 -10.22 -13.93 -14.68
C ASN A 214 -9.12 -12.95 -14.24
N VAL A 215 -8.97 -12.71 -12.94
CA VAL A 215 -7.98 -11.77 -12.40
C VAL A 215 -7.21 -12.39 -11.24
N ALA A 216 -5.91 -12.15 -11.17
CA ALA A 216 -5.09 -12.47 -10.00
C ALA A 216 -4.25 -11.27 -9.56
N LEU A 217 -4.40 -10.86 -8.30
CA LEU A 217 -3.53 -9.91 -7.63
C LEU A 217 -2.39 -10.67 -6.94
N GLU A 218 -1.20 -10.61 -7.53
CA GLU A 218 -0.04 -11.44 -7.21
C GLU A 218 1.02 -10.69 -6.37
N THR A 219 1.51 -11.35 -5.31
CA THR A 219 2.52 -10.81 -4.38
C THR A 219 3.58 -11.81 -3.93
N GLN A 220 3.44 -13.10 -4.25
CA GLN A 220 4.30 -14.17 -3.72
C GLN A 220 5.51 -14.45 -4.62
N GLY A 221 5.32 -14.42 -5.94
CA GLY A 221 6.32 -14.84 -6.91
C GLY A 221 6.60 -16.36 -6.87
N GLY A 222 7.64 -16.79 -7.56
CA GLY A 222 8.12 -18.18 -7.53
C GLY A 222 7.06 -19.19 -7.98
N LYS A 223 7.01 -20.36 -7.34
CA LYS A 223 6.09 -21.45 -7.71
C LYS A 223 4.61 -21.03 -7.62
N VAL A 224 4.25 -20.24 -6.60
CA VAL A 224 2.87 -19.78 -6.41
C VAL A 224 2.42 -18.92 -7.58
N MET A 225 3.26 -17.97 -8.03
CA MET A 225 2.98 -17.18 -9.24
C MET A 225 2.83 -18.04 -10.49
N MET A 226 3.70 -19.05 -10.68
CA MET A 226 3.61 -19.95 -11.83
C MET A 226 2.34 -20.82 -11.79
N ASP A 227 1.97 -21.33 -10.62
CA ASP A 227 0.73 -22.07 -10.40
C ASP A 227 -0.50 -21.19 -10.66
N THR A 228 -0.49 -19.94 -10.16
CA THR A 228 -1.54 -18.94 -10.43
C THR A 228 -1.66 -18.71 -11.94
N PHE A 229 -0.55 -18.42 -12.63
CA PHE A 229 -0.53 -18.16 -14.07
C PHE A 229 -1.07 -19.35 -14.86
N ALA A 230 -0.69 -20.58 -14.48
CA ALA A 230 -1.17 -21.81 -15.13
C ALA A 230 -2.66 -22.11 -14.89
N CYS A 231 -3.32 -21.41 -13.95
CA CYS A 231 -4.76 -21.53 -13.69
C CYS A 231 -5.57 -20.35 -14.25
N LEU A 232 -4.93 -19.34 -14.84
CA LEU A 232 -5.64 -18.23 -15.46
C LEU A 232 -6.52 -18.73 -16.61
N ALA A 233 -7.71 -18.17 -16.70
CA ALA A 233 -8.57 -18.34 -17.86
C ALA A 233 -7.95 -17.74 -19.12
N PRO A 234 -8.38 -18.14 -20.33
CA PRO A 234 -8.11 -17.38 -21.54
C PRO A 234 -8.43 -15.90 -21.33
N MET A 235 -7.51 -15.02 -21.75
CA MET A 235 -7.59 -13.57 -21.55
C MET A 235 -7.58 -13.09 -20.08
N GLY A 236 -7.35 -13.99 -19.12
CA GLY A 236 -7.17 -13.66 -17.72
C GLY A 236 -5.93 -12.80 -17.49
N ARG A 237 -5.95 -11.96 -16.46
CA ARG A 237 -4.87 -11.02 -16.15
C ARG A 237 -4.33 -11.24 -14.75
N MET A 238 -3.02 -11.45 -14.66
CA MET A 238 -2.30 -11.43 -13.40
C MET A 238 -1.54 -10.12 -13.25
N VAL A 239 -1.83 -9.38 -12.18
CA VAL A 239 -1.18 -8.11 -11.85
C VAL A 239 -0.24 -8.37 -10.67
N SER A 240 1.06 -8.27 -10.94
CA SER A 240 2.09 -8.33 -9.90
C SER A 240 2.35 -6.94 -9.35
N PHE A 241 2.16 -6.75 -8.05
CA PHE A 241 2.32 -5.46 -7.37
C PHE A 241 3.16 -5.56 -6.09
N GLY A 242 3.75 -6.73 -5.82
CA GLY A 242 4.63 -6.94 -4.69
C GLY A 242 5.46 -8.21 -4.85
N SER A 243 6.49 -8.35 -4.03
CA SER A 243 7.32 -9.56 -4.00
C SER A 243 7.73 -9.88 -2.57
N ALA A 244 6.76 -10.36 -1.80
CA ALA A 244 6.88 -10.61 -0.36
C ALA A 244 8.03 -11.56 0.00
N ARG A 245 8.42 -12.45 -0.93
CA ARG A 245 9.51 -13.41 -0.76
C ARG A 245 10.89 -12.79 -0.48
N PHE A 246 11.11 -11.52 -0.84
CA PHE A 246 12.41 -10.86 -0.63
C PHE A 246 12.57 -10.26 0.78
N GLN A 247 11.57 -10.42 1.65
CA GLN A 247 11.70 -10.04 3.05
C GLN A 247 12.13 -11.21 3.91
N ASN A 248 13.17 -10.97 4.71
CA ASN A 248 13.53 -11.79 5.86
C ASN A 248 13.11 -11.09 7.15
N THR A 249 13.11 -11.83 8.25
CA THR A 249 12.92 -11.30 9.61
C THR A 249 14.12 -10.50 10.14
N GLY A 250 15.21 -10.43 9.37
CA GLY A 250 16.42 -9.68 9.70
C GLY A 250 16.37 -8.21 9.31
N ASN A 251 17.35 -7.43 9.80
CA ASN A 251 17.45 -5.99 9.57
C ASN A 251 17.95 -5.60 8.16
N ALA A 252 18.47 -6.56 7.40
CA ALA A 252 19.07 -6.38 6.07
C ALA A 252 18.48 -7.40 5.08
N PRO A 253 18.49 -7.14 3.75
CA PRO A 253 17.97 -8.09 2.76
C PRO A 253 18.77 -9.40 2.75
N ASN A 254 18.11 -10.52 2.44
CA ASN A 254 18.79 -11.79 2.15
C ASN A 254 19.01 -11.83 0.64
N LEU A 255 20.22 -11.46 0.19
CA LEU A 255 20.61 -11.44 -1.22
C LEU A 255 21.09 -12.83 -1.65
#